data_AF-A0A954KIA1-F1
#
_entry.id   AF-A0A954KIA1-F1
#
_cell.length_a   1.000
_cell.length_b   1.000
_cell.length_c   1.000
_cell.angle_alpha   90.00
_cell.angle_beta   90.00
_cell.angle_gamma   90.00
#
_symmetry.space_group_name_H-M   'P 1'
#
loop_
_entity.id
_entity.type
_entity.pdbx_description
1 polymer ?
#
loop_
_entity_poly.entity_id
_entity_poly.type
_entity_poly.pdbx_seq_one_letter_code
_entity_poly.pdbx_strand_id
1 'polypeptide(L)'
;TGNPRTNAVILDGLQAGWPRDGEVKLSAESEDRLVALLESLPGPAQSQLVSLANRWGSKKLEEYGAKLAETLVETIQDEEAAEKARIEAARQLISFLPRNEDAVADILESISPRTSPSLAQGLIEAVGRSEAAEAGNLIVESLGSMTPSVRPIALQVLLGRADGTAALLDGVEDGLIRFTELSLDQKQRLASHPDAKIAARAKEMLASGGGLPNADRQKVLDELMPLVERQGDVAAGKVVFTKQCAKCHTYKGEGAKVGPDLTGMAIHPKKELLTHIIDPSRSVEGNFRLYTVMTADGKIISGMLASETRTSLELIDTEAKRHPIQRSDIEELVSSPKSLMPEGFEKQMKTEELRDLLEFLTNKGKYVPLDLRKVASVVTTKPMFHEGPDGPDQLIFDDWKPKVFAGVPFLIIDPKGSEVPNMLMLRGRNGTEPPKMPTEAEVPVNAPAKIIHMLGGVGGWSFPALGDRTSSLRVRLFYADGTQEDHELINGVHMADYIRRVDVPQSEFAFAARDQQVRYLKIEPKRPNEVITKIAFIKPDPNDIVAPIVTAVTVETP
;
A
#
# COMPACT_ATOMS: atom_id res chain seq x y z
N THR A 1 27.23 33.96 27.55
CA THR A 1 26.81 33.19 26.37
C THR A 1 26.77 31.72 26.76
N GLY A 2 25.57 31.13 26.82
CA GLY A 2 25.36 29.72 27.21
C GLY A 2 25.67 28.77 26.04
N ASN A 3 25.69 27.46 26.33
CA ASN A 3 25.84 26.41 25.31
C ASN A 3 24.77 26.57 24.21
N PRO A 4 25.13 26.61 22.91
CA PRO A 4 24.18 26.81 21.81
C PRO A 4 23.00 25.83 21.80
N ARG A 5 23.21 24.57 22.22
CA ARG A 5 22.12 23.58 22.35
C ARG A 5 21.14 23.93 23.47
N THR A 6 21.65 24.45 24.59
CA THR A 6 20.81 24.88 25.71
C THR A 6 19.99 26.11 25.34
N ASN A 7 20.59 27.05 24.60
CA ASN A 7 19.89 28.24 24.12
C ASN A 7 18.75 27.85 23.14
N ALA A 8 18.99 26.88 22.24
CA ALA A 8 17.96 26.38 21.33
C ALA A 8 16.74 25.78 22.09
N VAL A 9 16.99 24.95 23.11
CA VAL A 9 15.90 24.37 23.93
C VAL A 9 15.12 25.44 24.71
N ILE A 10 15.79 26.49 25.18
CA ILE A 10 15.12 27.63 25.83
C ILE A 10 14.24 28.39 24.84
N LEU A 11 14.73 28.60 23.61
CA LEU A 11 13.97 29.28 22.55
C LEU A 11 12.75 28.47 22.13
N ASP A 12 12.85 27.15 22.02
CA ASP A 12 11.70 26.26 21.80
C ASP A 12 10.62 26.47 22.88
N GLY A 13 11.03 26.41 24.15
CA GLY A 13 10.11 26.58 25.28
C GLY A 13 9.45 27.97 25.30
N LEU A 14 10.23 29.01 24.99
CA LEU A 14 9.70 30.37 24.87
C LEU A 14 8.73 30.50 23.70
N GLN A 15 9.10 30.04 22.50
CA GLN A 15 8.24 30.15 21.32
C GLN A 15 6.91 29.42 21.49
N ALA A 16 6.93 28.24 22.12
CA ALA A 16 5.73 27.46 22.40
C ALA A 16 4.83 28.11 23.47
N GLY A 17 5.42 28.77 24.47
CA GLY A 17 4.69 29.35 25.60
C GLY A 17 4.35 30.84 25.47
N TRP A 18 4.96 31.57 24.54
CA TRP A 18 4.81 33.03 24.46
C TRP A 18 3.46 33.42 23.83
N PRO A 19 2.74 34.41 24.38
CA PRO A 19 1.51 34.93 23.79
C PRO A 19 1.75 35.43 22.35
N ARG A 20 0.79 35.17 21.45
CA ARG A 20 0.90 35.55 20.02
C ARG A 20 1.07 37.06 19.81
N ASP A 21 0.48 37.88 20.69
CA ASP A 21 0.49 39.34 20.61
C ASP A 21 1.31 39.98 21.76
N GLY A 22 2.19 39.19 22.37
CA GLY A 22 2.94 39.60 23.56
C GLY A 22 4.14 40.47 23.24
N GLU A 23 3.94 41.77 23.08
CA GLU A 23 5.02 42.76 22.95
C GLU A 23 5.89 42.83 24.22
N VAL A 24 7.17 43.12 24.04
CA VAL A 24 8.12 43.33 25.14
C VAL A 24 8.87 44.63 24.92
N LYS A 25 9.01 45.43 25.97
CA LYS A 25 9.82 46.65 25.91
C LYS A 25 11.31 46.29 26.01
N LEU A 26 11.97 46.16 24.87
CA LEU A 26 13.40 45.86 24.79
C LEU A 26 14.22 47.14 24.99
N SER A 27 15.27 47.07 25.82
CA SER A 27 16.28 48.12 25.90
C SER A 27 17.31 47.96 24.77
N ALA A 28 18.04 49.02 24.43
CA ALA A 28 19.11 48.95 23.43
C ALA A 28 20.17 47.88 23.76
N GLU A 29 20.50 47.71 25.05
CA GLU A 29 21.43 46.67 25.50
C GLU A 29 20.85 45.25 25.31
N SER A 30 19.55 45.08 25.55
CA SER A 30 18.88 43.80 25.29
C SER A 30 18.85 43.48 23.79
N GLU A 31 18.59 44.48 22.94
CA GLU A 31 18.65 44.27 21.48
C GLU A 31 20.05 43.83 21.02
N ASP A 32 21.10 44.50 21.50
CA ASP A 32 22.49 44.13 21.15
C ASP A 32 22.85 42.70 21.59
N ARG A 33 22.35 42.28 22.75
CA ARG A 33 22.55 40.90 23.24
C ARG A 33 21.78 39.87 22.42
N LEU A 34 20.59 40.20 21.94
CA LEU A 34 19.81 39.29 21.10
C LEU A 34 20.45 39.14 19.71
N VAL A 35 21.01 40.21 19.13
CA VAL A 35 21.79 40.15 17.88
C VAL A 35 23.03 39.26 18.07
N ALA A 36 23.81 39.47 19.15
CA ALA A 36 24.97 38.63 19.43
C ALA A 36 24.60 37.16 19.70
N LEU A 37 23.43 36.91 20.31
CA LEU A 37 22.91 35.56 20.50
C LEU A 37 22.59 34.92 19.15
N LEU A 38 21.93 35.65 18.25
CA LEU A 38 21.56 35.18 16.91
C LEU A 38 22.75 34.66 16.11
N GLU A 39 23.86 35.42 16.09
CA GLU A 39 25.09 35.02 15.38
C GLU A 39 25.70 33.71 15.93
N SER A 40 25.45 33.39 17.19
CA SER A 40 25.97 32.20 17.86
C SER A 40 25.06 30.96 17.74
N LEU A 41 23.84 31.11 17.24
CA LEU A 41 22.85 30.05 17.16
C LEU A 41 22.93 29.25 15.84
N PRO A 42 22.63 27.96 15.86
CA PRO A 42 22.44 27.19 14.63
C PRO A 42 21.16 27.62 13.89
N GLY A 43 21.13 27.47 12.56
CA GLY A 43 20.06 27.97 11.67
C GLY A 43 18.62 27.85 12.19
N PRO A 44 18.14 26.67 12.62
CA PRO A 44 16.77 26.53 13.14
C PRO A 44 16.50 27.44 14.37
N ALA A 45 17.45 27.56 15.28
CA ALA A 45 17.32 28.41 16.46
C ALA A 45 17.47 29.91 16.12
N GLN A 46 18.16 30.24 15.02
CA GLN A 46 18.18 31.61 14.50
C GLN A 46 16.77 32.02 14.03
N SER A 47 16.09 31.18 13.24
CA SER A 47 14.72 31.44 12.78
C SER A 47 13.75 31.62 13.96
N GLN A 48 13.88 30.80 15.01
CA GLN A 48 13.06 30.91 16.23
C GLN A 48 13.27 32.21 16.98
N LEU A 49 14.54 32.60 17.17
CA LEU A 49 14.87 33.85 17.87
C LEU A 49 14.33 35.07 17.14
N VAL A 50 14.42 35.11 15.80
CA VAL A 50 13.88 36.26 15.06
C VAL A 50 12.36 36.24 14.99
N SER A 51 11.73 35.06 14.89
CA SER A 51 10.26 34.95 15.01
C SER A 51 9.76 35.53 16.35
N LEU A 52 10.46 35.22 17.46
CA LEU A 52 10.19 35.82 18.77
C LEU A 52 10.49 37.32 18.79
N ALA A 53 11.60 37.75 18.19
CA ALA A 53 12.01 39.15 18.16
C ALA A 53 11.04 40.05 17.39
N ASN A 54 10.48 39.55 16.28
CA ASN A 54 9.42 40.23 15.54
C ASN A 54 8.16 40.38 16.40
N ARG A 55 7.79 39.36 17.19
CA ARG A 55 6.68 39.47 18.16
C ARG A 55 6.98 40.45 19.30
N TRP A 56 8.25 40.60 19.66
CA TRP A 56 8.69 41.57 20.67
C TRP A 56 8.89 42.99 20.12
N GLY A 57 8.76 43.21 18.81
CA GLY A 57 8.93 44.52 18.16
C GLY A 57 10.37 45.04 18.14
N SER A 58 11.36 44.13 17.98
CA SER A 58 12.78 44.51 17.96
C SER A 58 13.23 45.07 16.62
N LYS A 59 13.59 46.36 16.57
CA LYS A 59 13.95 47.04 15.32
C LYS A 59 15.30 46.59 14.74
N LYS A 60 16.32 46.39 15.58
CA LYS A 60 17.65 45.92 15.10
C LYS A 60 17.59 44.51 14.52
N LEU A 61 16.75 43.65 15.09
CA LEU A 61 16.58 42.28 14.61
C LEU A 61 15.66 42.21 13.40
N GLU A 62 14.71 43.13 13.25
CA GLU A 62 13.97 43.32 11.99
C GLU A 62 14.93 43.67 10.84
N GLU A 63 15.87 44.61 11.02
CA GLU A 63 16.87 44.98 10.00
C GLU A 63 17.81 43.82 9.66
N TYR A 64 18.33 43.11 10.68
CA TYR A 64 19.14 41.92 10.46
C TYR A 64 18.34 40.82 9.74
N GLY A 65 17.08 40.69 10.13
CA GLY A 65 16.12 39.77 9.57
C GLY A 65 15.89 39.98 8.08
N ALA A 66 15.68 41.23 7.67
CA ALA A 66 15.54 41.60 6.27
C ALA A 66 16.78 41.22 5.45
N LYS A 67 17.98 41.47 5.98
CA LYS A 67 19.24 41.09 5.31
C LYS A 67 19.42 39.57 5.20
N LEU A 68 19.03 38.83 6.24
CA LEU A 68 19.06 37.37 6.20
C LEU A 68 18.08 36.82 5.16
N ALA A 69 16.86 37.38 5.11
CA ALA A 69 15.86 37.01 4.10
C ALA A 69 16.39 37.27 2.68
N GLU A 70 17.01 38.43 2.44
CA GLU A 70 17.65 38.75 1.15
C GLU A 70 18.72 37.72 0.78
N THR A 71 19.60 37.34 1.72
CA THR A 71 20.62 36.30 1.49
C THR A 71 20.01 34.93 1.18
N LEU A 72 18.88 34.59 1.81
CA LEU A 72 18.17 33.35 1.54
C LEU A 72 17.53 33.38 0.15
N VAL A 73 16.93 34.49 -0.26
CA VAL A 73 16.39 34.68 -1.62
C VAL A 73 17.49 34.57 -2.67
N GLU A 74 18.64 35.23 -2.46
CA GLU A 74 19.82 35.11 -3.34
C GLU A 74 20.24 33.64 -3.49
N THR A 75 20.29 32.89 -2.39
CA THR A 75 20.62 31.45 -2.42
C THR A 75 19.57 30.64 -3.17
N ILE A 76 18.28 30.96 -3.02
CA ILE A 76 17.19 30.26 -3.73
C ILE A 76 17.26 30.52 -5.24
N GLN A 77 17.67 31.72 -5.66
CA GLN A 77 17.75 32.13 -7.06
C GLN A 77 19.08 31.73 -7.74
N ASP A 78 20.13 31.41 -6.98
CA ASP A 78 21.42 30.98 -7.51
C ASP A 78 21.31 29.63 -8.26
N GLU A 79 21.44 29.66 -9.58
CA GLU A 79 21.39 28.46 -10.44
C GLU A 79 22.63 27.55 -10.26
N GLU A 80 23.74 28.07 -9.74
CA GLU A 80 24.95 27.30 -9.46
C GLU A 80 24.93 26.65 -8.07
N ALA A 81 24.04 27.12 -7.18
CA ALA A 81 23.88 26.53 -5.85
C ALA A 81 23.28 25.12 -5.92
N ALA A 82 23.75 24.24 -5.03
CA ALA A 82 23.23 22.88 -4.94
C ALA A 82 21.72 22.88 -4.61
N GLU A 83 20.93 22.05 -5.28
CA GLU A 83 19.47 21.99 -5.09
C GLU A 83 19.06 21.86 -3.61
N LYS A 84 19.78 21.03 -2.84
CA LYS A 84 19.53 20.86 -1.41
C LYS A 84 19.70 22.15 -0.62
N ALA A 85 20.68 22.99 -0.96
CA ALA A 85 20.90 24.27 -0.30
C ALA A 85 19.76 25.26 -0.62
N ARG A 86 19.31 25.28 -1.88
CA ARG A 86 18.18 26.11 -2.33
C ARG A 86 16.87 25.73 -1.64
N ILE A 87 16.58 24.44 -1.53
CA ILE A 87 15.40 23.93 -0.80
C ILE A 87 15.46 24.29 0.68
N GLU A 88 16.63 24.15 1.30
CA GLU A 88 16.81 24.49 2.71
C GLU A 88 16.67 26.00 2.95
N ALA A 89 17.21 26.83 2.05
CA ALA A 89 17.04 28.27 2.10
C ALA A 89 15.56 28.67 1.98
N ALA A 90 14.79 28.07 1.07
CA ALA A 90 13.35 28.30 0.96
C ALA A 90 12.58 27.91 2.24
N ARG A 91 12.91 26.78 2.86
CA ARG A 91 12.31 26.37 4.14
C ARG A 91 12.64 27.34 5.26
N GLN A 92 13.88 27.81 5.32
CA GLN A 92 14.32 28.79 6.30
C GLN A 92 13.61 30.13 6.08
N LEU A 93 13.50 30.58 4.83
CA LEU A 93 12.80 31.83 4.49
C LEU A 93 11.33 31.79 4.92
N ILE A 94 10.59 30.72 4.63
CA ILE A 94 9.21 30.57 5.08
C ILE A 94 9.10 30.42 6.60
N SER A 95 10.02 29.70 7.24
CA SER A 95 10.04 29.62 8.72
C SER A 95 10.33 30.98 9.36
N PHE A 96 11.09 31.81 8.67
CA PHE A 96 11.56 33.11 9.13
C PHE A 96 10.48 34.19 8.94
N LEU A 97 9.82 34.19 7.77
CA LEU A 97 8.74 35.10 7.39
C LEU A 97 7.46 34.32 7.07
N PRO A 98 6.83 33.67 8.07
CA PRO A 98 5.71 32.77 7.82
C PRO A 98 4.48 33.46 7.22
N ARG A 99 4.34 34.78 7.35
CA ARG A 99 3.16 35.53 6.85
C ARG A 99 3.50 36.52 5.74
N ASN A 100 4.73 36.48 5.22
CA ASN A 100 5.16 37.43 4.21
C ASN A 100 4.84 36.86 2.82
N GLU A 101 4.11 37.65 2.03
CA GLU A 101 3.66 37.26 0.69
C GLU A 101 4.80 37.36 -0.33
N ASP A 102 5.68 38.36 -0.20
CA ASP A 102 6.85 38.52 -1.08
C ASP A 102 7.78 37.30 -1.01
N ALA A 103 8.03 36.78 0.18
CA ALA A 103 8.82 35.56 0.39
C ALA A 103 8.22 34.33 -0.31
N VAL A 104 6.87 34.25 -0.35
CA VAL A 104 6.18 33.20 -1.11
C VAL A 104 6.35 33.42 -2.61
N ALA A 105 6.15 34.65 -3.07
CA ALA A 105 6.31 35.03 -4.48
C ALA A 105 7.73 34.75 -4.99
N ASP A 106 8.77 35.17 -4.27
CA ASP A 106 10.18 34.97 -4.62
C ASP A 106 10.53 33.48 -4.82
N ILE A 107 9.99 32.61 -3.96
CA ILE A 107 10.19 31.17 -4.08
C ILE A 107 9.46 30.62 -5.32
N LEU A 108 8.23 31.04 -5.57
CA LEU A 108 7.44 30.58 -6.71
C LEU A 108 8.01 31.07 -8.05
N GLU A 109 8.52 32.29 -8.11
CA GLU A 109 9.21 32.84 -9.30
C GLU A 109 10.46 32.05 -9.67
N SER A 110 11.10 31.41 -8.69
CA SER A 110 12.26 30.54 -8.90
C SER A 110 11.90 29.19 -9.55
N ILE A 111 10.61 28.89 -9.71
CA ILE A 111 10.11 27.69 -10.37
C ILE A 111 9.87 27.98 -11.84
N SER A 112 10.79 27.54 -12.68
CA SER A 112 10.74 27.69 -14.14
C SER A 112 10.74 26.33 -14.85
N PRO A 113 10.48 26.28 -16.17
CA PRO A 113 10.64 25.05 -16.95
C PRO A 113 12.06 24.45 -16.93
N ARG A 114 13.07 25.21 -16.49
CA ARG A 114 14.47 24.73 -16.34
C ARG A 114 14.73 24.12 -14.96
N THR A 115 13.84 24.37 -14.00
CA THR A 115 13.98 23.87 -12.63
C THR A 115 13.75 22.36 -12.62
N SER A 116 14.64 21.61 -11.97
CA SER A 116 14.49 20.16 -11.86
C SER A 116 13.24 19.80 -11.05
N PRO A 117 12.61 18.63 -11.29
CA PRO A 117 11.42 18.22 -10.53
C PRO A 117 11.67 18.12 -9.02
N SER A 118 12.86 17.68 -8.60
CA SER A 118 13.26 17.59 -7.18
C SER A 118 13.32 18.95 -6.50
N LEU A 119 13.94 19.94 -7.17
CA LEU A 119 14.03 21.29 -6.65
C LEU A 119 12.64 21.94 -6.60
N ALA A 120 11.87 21.87 -7.69
CA ALA A 120 10.52 22.43 -7.75
C ALA A 120 9.60 21.84 -6.66
N GLN A 121 9.68 20.52 -6.43
CA GLN A 121 8.97 19.86 -5.32
C GLN A 121 9.35 20.47 -3.98
N GLY A 122 10.66 20.57 -3.68
CA GLY A 122 11.12 21.08 -2.40
C GLY A 122 10.74 22.54 -2.15
N LEU A 123 10.72 23.38 -3.19
CA LEU A 123 10.28 24.78 -3.12
C LEU A 123 8.77 24.89 -2.84
N ILE A 124 7.94 24.14 -3.57
CA ILE A 124 6.48 24.12 -3.37
C ILE A 124 6.11 23.59 -1.99
N GLU A 125 6.78 22.52 -1.52
CA GLU A 125 6.58 21.99 -0.17
C GLU A 125 7.01 23.00 0.92
N ALA A 126 7.99 23.87 0.65
CA ALA A 126 8.37 24.95 1.56
C ALA A 126 7.27 26.02 1.60
N VAL A 127 6.79 26.48 0.45
CA VAL A 127 5.68 27.45 0.34
C VAL A 127 4.42 26.93 1.03
N GLY A 128 4.13 25.63 0.92
CA GLY A 128 2.98 25.00 1.60
C GLY A 128 2.99 25.07 3.13
N ARG A 129 4.09 25.52 3.74
CA ARG A 129 4.20 25.78 5.19
C ARG A 129 3.97 27.24 5.56
N SER A 130 3.76 28.11 4.59
CA SER A 130 3.45 29.51 4.81
C SER A 130 2.10 29.68 5.51
N GLU A 131 2.02 30.67 6.38
CA GLU A 131 0.80 31.22 6.99
C GLU A 131 0.34 32.51 6.26
N ALA A 132 0.99 32.90 5.16
CA ALA A 132 0.58 34.07 4.38
C ALA A 132 -0.80 33.86 3.74
N ALA A 133 -1.68 34.85 3.87
CA ALA A 133 -3.08 34.73 3.43
C ALA A 133 -3.18 34.44 1.92
N GLU A 134 -2.34 35.09 1.11
CA GLU A 134 -2.31 34.95 -0.35
C GLU A 134 -1.47 33.76 -0.85
N ALA A 135 -0.87 32.96 0.03
CA ALA A 135 0.01 31.86 -0.40
C ALA A 135 -0.71 30.87 -1.34
N GLY A 136 -1.98 30.55 -1.05
CA GLY A 136 -2.80 29.69 -1.90
C GLY A 136 -3.03 30.29 -3.29
N ASN A 137 -3.37 31.57 -3.36
CA ASN A 137 -3.64 32.27 -4.61
C ASN A 137 -2.37 32.38 -5.47
N LEU A 138 -1.23 32.71 -4.86
CA LEU A 138 0.06 32.75 -5.55
C LEU A 138 0.45 31.38 -6.13
N ILE A 139 0.22 30.28 -5.40
CA ILE A 139 0.44 28.93 -5.96
C ILE A 139 -0.48 28.71 -7.16
N VAL A 140 -1.77 29.05 -7.06
CA VAL A 140 -2.75 28.88 -8.15
C VAL A 140 -2.34 29.65 -9.40
N GLU A 141 -1.94 30.90 -9.26
CA GLU A 141 -1.45 31.74 -10.38
C GLU A 141 -0.21 31.15 -11.04
N SER A 142 0.69 30.55 -10.25
CA SER A 142 1.90 29.90 -10.76
C SER A 142 1.67 28.55 -11.46
N LEU A 143 0.48 27.92 -11.33
CA LEU A 143 0.21 26.60 -11.94
C LEU A 143 0.39 26.59 -13.46
N GLY A 144 0.17 27.73 -14.12
CA GLY A 144 0.30 27.90 -15.57
C GLY A 144 1.72 27.70 -16.09
N SER A 145 2.74 28.06 -15.29
CA SER A 145 4.16 27.93 -15.65
C SER A 145 4.76 26.57 -15.26
N MET A 146 4.07 25.81 -14.41
CA MET A 146 4.55 24.51 -13.91
C MET A 146 4.46 23.39 -14.96
N THR A 147 5.47 22.52 -14.94
CA THR A 147 5.50 21.32 -15.79
C THR A 147 4.50 20.26 -15.31
N PRO A 148 4.11 19.28 -16.16
CA PRO A 148 3.19 18.22 -15.78
C PRO A 148 3.64 17.36 -14.58
N SER A 149 4.94 17.29 -14.29
CA SER A 149 5.48 16.59 -13.12
C SER A 149 5.38 17.39 -11.83
N VAL A 150 5.34 18.72 -11.92
CA VAL A 150 5.35 19.63 -10.75
C VAL A 150 3.93 20.03 -10.34
N ARG A 151 3.04 20.24 -11.32
CA ARG A 151 1.64 20.64 -11.07
C ARG A 151 0.90 19.74 -10.05
N PRO A 152 1.01 18.39 -10.06
CA PRO A 152 0.35 17.55 -9.07
C PRO A 152 0.79 17.84 -7.62
N ILE A 153 2.06 18.21 -7.42
CA ILE A 153 2.61 18.54 -6.10
C ILE A 153 2.02 19.86 -5.59
N ALA A 154 1.90 20.87 -6.45
CA ALA A 154 1.24 22.13 -6.10
C ALA A 154 -0.22 21.91 -5.71
N LEU A 155 -0.95 21.10 -6.48
CA LEU A 155 -2.34 20.72 -6.14
C LEU A 155 -2.41 19.98 -4.80
N GLN A 156 -1.46 19.09 -4.50
CA GLN A 156 -1.40 18.40 -3.22
C GLN A 156 -1.18 19.38 -2.06
N VAL A 157 -0.30 20.36 -2.22
CA VAL A 157 -0.04 21.40 -1.22
C VAL A 157 -1.28 22.25 -0.97
N LEU A 158 -1.97 22.69 -2.03
CA LEU A 158 -3.23 23.43 -1.91
C LEU A 158 -4.29 22.62 -1.15
N LEU A 159 -4.42 21.32 -1.46
CA LEU A 159 -5.35 20.40 -0.79
C LEU A 159 -4.93 20.01 0.64
N GLY A 160 -3.75 20.46 1.09
CA GLY A 160 -3.21 20.17 2.42
C GLY A 160 -3.74 21.08 3.51
N ARG A 161 -4.41 22.19 3.18
CA ARG A 161 -4.95 23.18 4.13
C ARG A 161 -6.25 23.79 3.61
N ALA A 162 -7.09 24.31 4.51
CA ALA A 162 -8.39 24.86 4.15
C ALA A 162 -8.30 26.14 3.29
N ASP A 163 -7.37 27.03 3.62
CA ASP A 163 -7.05 28.26 2.88
C ASP A 163 -6.58 27.97 1.45
N GLY A 164 -5.59 27.09 1.29
CA GLY A 164 -5.13 26.63 -0.02
C GLY A 164 -6.22 25.92 -0.82
N THR A 165 -7.07 25.15 -0.15
CA THR A 165 -8.19 24.46 -0.81
C THR A 165 -9.25 25.46 -1.28
N ALA A 166 -9.53 26.50 -0.51
CA ALA A 166 -10.42 27.58 -0.93
C ALA A 166 -9.87 28.32 -2.16
N ALA A 167 -8.58 28.70 -2.14
CA ALA A 167 -7.90 29.32 -3.28
C ALA A 167 -7.95 28.43 -4.54
N LEU A 168 -7.78 27.11 -4.39
CA LEU A 168 -7.92 26.16 -5.51
C LEU A 168 -9.32 26.21 -6.13
N LEU A 169 -10.37 26.27 -5.29
CA LEU A 169 -11.75 26.34 -5.77
C LEU A 169 -12.07 27.70 -6.41
N ASP A 170 -11.53 28.80 -5.86
CA ASP A 170 -11.64 30.14 -6.44
C ASP A 170 -10.99 30.15 -7.85
N GLY A 171 -9.78 29.59 -7.99
CA GLY A 171 -9.13 29.46 -9.30
C GLY A 171 -9.87 28.56 -10.30
N VAL A 172 -10.71 27.64 -9.83
CA VAL A 172 -11.62 26.87 -10.71
C VAL A 172 -12.78 27.74 -11.19
N GLU A 173 -13.36 28.54 -10.31
CA GLU A 173 -14.46 29.47 -10.64
C GLU A 173 -13.99 30.57 -11.60
N ASP A 174 -12.76 31.06 -11.40
CA ASP A 174 -12.12 32.07 -12.25
C ASP A 174 -11.59 31.49 -13.58
N GLY A 175 -11.68 30.18 -13.77
CA GLY A 175 -11.28 29.51 -15.01
C GLY A 175 -9.77 29.35 -15.21
N LEU A 176 -8.96 29.62 -14.17
CA LEU A 176 -7.51 29.36 -14.17
C LEU A 176 -7.21 27.86 -14.17
N ILE A 177 -8.08 27.07 -13.55
CA ILE A 177 -7.95 25.61 -13.45
C ILE A 177 -9.25 24.97 -13.91
N ARG A 178 -9.16 24.00 -14.82
CA ARG A 178 -10.33 23.19 -15.14
C ARG A 178 -10.50 22.13 -14.07
N PHE A 179 -11.67 22.07 -13.44
CA PHE A 179 -11.99 21.05 -12.44
C PHE A 179 -11.82 19.60 -12.95
N THR A 180 -11.92 19.40 -14.27
CA THR A 180 -11.65 18.11 -14.92
C THR A 180 -10.20 17.65 -14.82
N GLU A 181 -9.24 18.56 -14.62
CA GLU A 181 -7.81 18.26 -14.48
C GLU A 181 -7.46 17.59 -13.15
N LEU A 182 -8.32 17.72 -12.13
CA LEU A 182 -8.12 17.06 -10.85
C LEU A 182 -8.33 15.54 -10.98
N SER A 183 -7.49 14.75 -10.29
CA SER A 183 -7.65 13.30 -10.23
C SER A 183 -8.90 12.89 -9.45
N LEU A 184 -9.33 11.63 -9.59
CA LEU A 184 -10.52 11.14 -8.87
C LEU A 184 -10.35 11.22 -7.34
N ASP A 185 -9.16 10.92 -6.83
CA ASP A 185 -8.87 11.00 -5.41
C ASP A 185 -8.87 12.45 -4.89
N GLN A 186 -8.32 13.40 -5.64
CA GLN A 186 -8.38 14.83 -5.31
C GLN A 186 -9.83 15.32 -5.27
N LYS A 187 -10.64 14.95 -6.27
CA LYS A 187 -12.08 15.25 -6.31
C LYS A 187 -12.83 14.66 -5.12
N GLN A 188 -12.51 13.43 -4.74
CA GLN A 188 -13.12 12.77 -3.58
C GLN A 188 -12.73 13.50 -2.28
N ARG A 189 -11.46 13.86 -2.11
CA ARG A 189 -10.98 14.63 -0.94
C ARG A 189 -11.70 15.97 -0.81
N LEU A 190 -11.87 16.70 -1.90
CA LEU A 190 -12.63 17.96 -1.92
C LEU A 190 -14.09 17.74 -1.51
N ALA A 191 -14.75 16.72 -2.04
CA ALA A 191 -16.15 16.42 -1.71
C ALA A 191 -16.33 15.92 -0.26
N SER A 192 -15.29 15.37 0.37
CA SER A 192 -15.26 14.91 1.75
C SER A 192 -14.46 15.82 2.68
N HIS A 193 -14.25 17.09 2.30
CA HIS A 193 -13.46 18.04 3.07
C HIS A 193 -14.12 18.30 4.45
N PRO A 194 -13.35 18.48 5.54
CA PRO A 194 -13.89 18.71 6.88
C PRO A 194 -14.64 20.05 6.98
N ASP A 195 -14.15 21.10 6.31
CA ASP A 195 -14.91 22.34 6.13
C ASP A 195 -16.14 22.12 5.23
N ALA A 196 -17.33 22.30 5.80
CA ALA A 196 -18.60 22.07 5.13
C ALA A 196 -18.85 23.00 3.93
N LYS A 197 -18.31 24.24 3.94
CA LYS A 197 -18.45 25.18 2.82
C LYS A 197 -17.61 24.72 1.63
N ILE A 198 -16.37 24.32 1.89
CA ILE A 198 -15.48 23.76 0.85
C ILE A 198 -16.10 22.48 0.26
N ALA A 199 -16.58 21.58 1.12
CA ALA A 199 -17.22 20.34 0.67
C ALA A 199 -18.49 20.60 -0.15
N ALA A 200 -19.28 21.61 0.19
CA ALA A 200 -20.47 22.00 -0.57
C ALA A 200 -20.11 22.55 -1.95
N ARG A 201 -19.17 23.51 -2.02
CA ARG A 201 -18.67 24.08 -3.29
C ARG A 201 -18.12 22.98 -4.21
N ALA A 202 -17.30 22.08 -3.68
CA ALA A 202 -16.75 20.97 -4.44
C ALA A 202 -17.83 20.04 -5.02
N LYS A 203 -18.87 19.71 -4.24
CA LYS A 203 -20.00 18.88 -4.70
C LYS A 203 -20.79 19.56 -5.81
N GLU A 204 -21.00 20.86 -5.71
CA GLU A 204 -21.68 21.66 -6.74
C GLU A 204 -20.88 21.69 -8.05
N MET A 205 -19.56 21.89 -7.97
CA MET A 205 -18.66 21.84 -9.15
C MET A 205 -18.64 20.45 -9.78
N LEU A 206 -18.58 19.39 -8.96
CA LEU A 206 -18.66 18.01 -9.43
C LEU A 206 -19.99 17.71 -10.13
N ALA A 207 -21.10 18.25 -9.63
CA ALA A 207 -22.42 18.08 -10.24
C ALA A 207 -22.50 18.82 -11.59
N SER A 208 -22.03 20.06 -11.63
CA SER A 208 -22.09 20.94 -12.82
C SER A 208 -21.15 20.50 -13.94
N GLY A 209 -19.96 19.99 -13.59
CA GLY A 209 -18.97 19.50 -14.56
C GLY A 209 -19.19 18.05 -15.01
N GLY A 210 -20.28 17.39 -14.58
CA GLY A 210 -20.52 15.96 -14.85
C GLY A 210 -19.45 15.04 -14.23
N GLY A 211 -18.72 15.53 -13.24
CA GLY A 211 -17.60 14.85 -12.59
C GLY A 211 -18.00 13.94 -11.43
N LEU A 212 -19.20 14.10 -10.85
CA LEU A 212 -19.71 13.15 -9.87
C LEU A 212 -19.84 11.76 -10.54
N PRO A 213 -19.31 10.70 -9.93
CA PRO A 213 -19.79 9.35 -10.20
C PRO A 213 -21.32 9.38 -10.07
N ASN A 214 -22.03 8.70 -10.98
CA ASN A 214 -23.49 8.65 -10.88
C ASN A 214 -23.86 8.16 -9.47
N ALA A 215 -24.65 8.94 -8.72
CA ALA A 215 -25.00 8.62 -7.34
C ALA A 215 -25.73 7.27 -7.24
N ASP A 216 -26.45 6.90 -8.31
CA ASP A 216 -26.98 5.56 -8.47
C ASP A 216 -25.89 4.63 -9.04
N ARG A 217 -25.04 4.10 -8.14
CA ARG A 217 -24.01 3.12 -8.51
C ARG A 217 -24.62 1.84 -9.08
N GLN A 218 -25.82 1.47 -8.65
CA GLN A 218 -26.48 0.26 -9.14
C GLN A 218 -26.85 0.40 -10.63
N LYS A 219 -27.36 1.56 -11.04
CA LYS A 219 -27.62 1.83 -12.47
C LYS A 219 -26.37 1.70 -13.34
N VAL A 220 -25.22 2.24 -12.89
CA VAL A 220 -23.96 2.10 -13.63
C VAL A 220 -23.51 0.65 -13.72
N LEU A 221 -23.66 -0.11 -12.63
CA LEU A 221 -23.36 -1.53 -12.63
C LEU A 221 -24.23 -2.30 -13.61
N ASP A 222 -25.54 -2.01 -13.66
CA ASP A 222 -26.48 -2.67 -14.56
C ASP A 222 -26.15 -2.37 -16.03
N GLU A 223 -25.73 -1.14 -16.35
CA GLU A 223 -25.28 -0.74 -17.69
C GLU A 223 -23.98 -1.45 -18.12
N LEU A 224 -23.05 -1.67 -17.19
CA LEU A 224 -21.75 -2.30 -17.47
C LEU A 224 -21.77 -3.83 -17.31
N MET A 225 -22.80 -4.40 -16.69
CA MET A 225 -22.91 -5.84 -16.43
C MET A 225 -22.75 -6.70 -17.69
N PRO A 226 -23.28 -6.34 -18.87
CA PRO A 226 -23.10 -7.15 -20.09
C PRO A 226 -21.63 -7.30 -20.54
N LEU A 227 -20.71 -6.49 -20.02
CA LEU A 227 -19.28 -6.60 -20.34
C LEU A 227 -18.61 -7.82 -19.72
N VAL A 228 -19.14 -8.31 -18.59
CA VAL A 228 -18.52 -9.43 -17.86
C VAL A 228 -18.61 -10.74 -18.65
N GLU A 229 -19.59 -10.85 -19.54
CA GLU A 229 -19.80 -11.98 -20.45
C GLU A 229 -18.90 -11.93 -21.69
N ARG A 230 -18.24 -10.79 -21.94
CA ARG A 230 -17.37 -10.61 -23.11
C ARG A 230 -15.93 -10.96 -22.75
N GLN A 231 -15.25 -11.57 -23.71
CA GLN A 231 -13.80 -11.81 -23.61
C GLN A 231 -13.04 -10.51 -23.89
N GLY A 232 -12.09 -10.19 -23.01
CA GLY A 232 -11.17 -9.07 -23.17
C GLY A 232 -9.77 -9.49 -23.63
N ASP A 233 -8.90 -8.51 -23.81
CA ASP A 233 -7.48 -8.70 -24.07
C ASP A 233 -6.69 -8.56 -22.76
N VAL A 234 -5.98 -9.61 -22.38
CA VAL A 234 -5.18 -9.67 -21.14
C VAL A 234 -4.02 -8.67 -21.16
N ALA A 235 -3.34 -8.52 -22.30
CA ALA A 235 -2.20 -7.63 -22.42
C ALA A 235 -2.64 -6.17 -22.35
N ALA A 236 -3.74 -5.83 -23.04
CA ALA A 236 -4.37 -4.51 -22.90
C ALA A 236 -4.85 -4.26 -21.47
N GLY A 237 -5.43 -5.27 -20.81
CA GLY A 237 -5.83 -5.20 -19.41
C GLY A 237 -4.68 -4.94 -18.45
N LYS A 238 -3.49 -5.53 -18.68
CA LYS A 238 -2.27 -5.21 -17.89
C LYS A 238 -1.90 -3.74 -18.01
N VAL A 239 -2.03 -3.14 -19.20
CA VAL A 239 -1.74 -1.71 -19.42
C VAL A 239 -2.70 -0.85 -18.59
N VAL A 240 -4.00 -1.18 -18.58
CA VAL A 240 -5.01 -0.46 -17.79
C VAL A 240 -4.73 -0.63 -16.29
N PHE A 241 -4.43 -1.85 -15.83
CA PHE A 241 -4.04 -2.11 -14.44
C PHE A 241 -2.85 -1.25 -14.02
N THR A 242 -1.80 -1.20 -14.84
CA THR A 242 -0.59 -0.43 -14.56
C THR A 242 -0.89 1.06 -14.45
N LYS A 243 -1.75 1.58 -15.34
CA LYS A 243 -2.12 3.00 -15.39
C LYS A 243 -3.01 3.44 -14.21
N GLN A 244 -3.96 2.60 -13.80
CA GLN A 244 -5.03 3.00 -12.88
C GLN A 244 -4.96 2.34 -11.51
N CYS A 245 -4.64 1.03 -11.47
CA CYS A 245 -4.75 0.21 -10.27
C CYS A 245 -3.41 0.06 -9.53
N ALA A 246 -2.29 -0.02 -10.26
CA ALA A 246 -0.96 -0.23 -9.70
C ALA A 246 -0.46 0.93 -8.82
N LYS A 247 -1.12 2.09 -8.89
CA LYS A 247 -0.90 3.23 -7.98
C LYS A 247 -1.22 2.92 -6.53
N CYS A 248 -2.14 1.98 -6.29
CA CYS A 248 -2.59 1.60 -4.96
C CYS A 248 -2.43 0.11 -4.67
N HIS A 249 -2.55 -0.74 -5.69
CA HIS A 249 -2.57 -2.19 -5.53
C HIS A 249 -1.31 -2.85 -6.06
N THR A 250 -0.92 -3.96 -5.42
CA THR A 250 0.10 -4.86 -5.96
C THR A 250 -0.54 -5.97 -6.79
N TYR A 251 0.18 -6.44 -7.81
CA TYR A 251 -0.14 -7.66 -8.55
C TYR A 251 1.16 -8.33 -8.99
N LYS A 252 1.38 -9.57 -8.56
CA LYS A 252 2.61 -10.36 -8.75
C LYS A 252 3.87 -9.60 -8.32
N GLY A 253 3.76 -8.79 -7.27
CA GLY A 253 4.85 -7.97 -6.73
C GLY A 253 5.09 -6.62 -7.44
N GLU A 254 4.34 -6.30 -8.50
CA GLU A 254 4.37 -4.99 -9.18
C GLU A 254 3.28 -4.07 -8.61
N GLY A 255 3.57 -2.79 -8.37
CA GLY A 255 2.62 -1.78 -7.88
C GLY A 255 2.87 -1.30 -6.44
N ALA A 256 1.97 -0.45 -5.92
CA ALA A 256 2.07 0.12 -4.58
C ALA A 256 1.30 -0.70 -3.53
N LYS A 257 1.66 -0.53 -2.26
CA LYS A 257 1.04 -1.22 -1.11
C LYS A 257 0.16 -0.27 -0.30
N VAL A 258 -0.87 0.29 -0.95
CA VAL A 258 -1.91 1.09 -0.29
C VAL A 258 -3.14 0.20 -0.07
N GLY A 259 -3.71 -0.32 -1.16
CA GLY A 259 -4.78 -1.31 -1.14
C GLY A 259 -4.27 -2.76 -1.03
N PRO A 260 -5.20 -3.74 -0.97
CA PRO A 260 -4.87 -5.15 -0.94
C PRO A 260 -4.11 -5.64 -2.19
N ASP A 261 -3.32 -6.70 -2.02
CA ASP A 261 -2.66 -7.40 -3.11
C ASP A 261 -3.68 -8.17 -3.96
N LEU A 262 -3.68 -7.91 -5.28
CA LEU A 262 -4.62 -8.50 -6.22
C LEU A 262 -4.12 -9.78 -6.90
N THR A 263 -2.94 -10.30 -6.53
CA THR A 263 -2.30 -11.50 -7.15
C THR A 263 -3.19 -12.75 -7.13
N GLY A 264 -4.14 -12.85 -6.20
CA GLY A 264 -5.09 -13.95 -6.07
C GLY A 264 -6.50 -13.69 -6.61
N MET A 265 -6.79 -12.49 -7.14
CA MET A 265 -8.16 -12.10 -7.47
C MET A 265 -8.78 -12.86 -8.64
N ALA A 266 -7.97 -13.63 -9.38
CA ALA A 266 -8.45 -14.44 -10.49
C ALA A 266 -9.42 -15.56 -10.10
N ILE A 267 -9.53 -15.88 -8.80
CA ILE A 267 -10.53 -16.82 -8.29
C ILE A 267 -11.95 -16.23 -8.30
N HIS A 268 -12.08 -14.90 -8.28
CA HIS A 268 -13.36 -14.20 -8.25
C HIS A 268 -13.92 -14.02 -9.68
N PRO A 269 -15.24 -14.15 -9.88
CA PRO A 269 -15.86 -13.92 -11.17
C PRO A 269 -15.78 -12.43 -11.58
N LYS A 270 -15.72 -12.16 -12.88
CA LYS A 270 -15.68 -10.79 -13.44
C LYS A 270 -16.79 -9.87 -12.91
N LYS A 271 -17.99 -10.41 -12.67
CA LYS A 271 -19.12 -9.67 -12.09
C LYS A 271 -18.84 -9.12 -10.69
N GLU A 272 -18.18 -9.91 -9.86
CA GLU A 272 -17.80 -9.49 -8.51
C GLU A 272 -16.73 -8.40 -8.58
N LEU A 273 -15.69 -8.61 -9.40
CA LEU A 273 -14.64 -7.61 -9.60
C LEU A 273 -15.17 -6.29 -10.17
N LEU A 274 -16.10 -6.34 -11.14
CA LEU A 274 -16.76 -5.15 -11.68
C LEU A 274 -17.48 -4.38 -10.56
N THR A 275 -18.16 -5.09 -9.66
CA THR A 275 -18.84 -4.48 -8.52
C THR A 275 -17.86 -3.74 -7.62
N HIS A 276 -16.73 -4.36 -7.27
CA HIS A 276 -15.71 -3.71 -6.43
C HIS A 276 -15.03 -2.51 -7.11
N ILE A 277 -14.83 -2.54 -8.43
CA ILE A 277 -14.20 -1.45 -9.18
C ILE A 277 -15.13 -0.23 -9.31
N ILE A 278 -16.41 -0.48 -9.59
CA ILE A 278 -17.39 0.58 -9.85
C ILE A 278 -17.99 1.09 -8.54
N ASP A 279 -18.18 0.25 -7.53
CA ASP A 279 -18.80 0.61 -6.26
C ASP A 279 -17.91 0.17 -5.08
N PRO A 280 -16.70 0.73 -4.94
CA PRO A 280 -15.75 0.33 -3.90
C PRO A 280 -16.26 0.64 -2.49
N SER A 281 -17.22 1.57 -2.35
CA SER A 281 -17.83 1.93 -1.06
C SER A 281 -18.97 0.98 -0.64
N ARG A 282 -19.42 0.05 -1.49
CA ARG A 282 -20.52 -0.89 -1.18
C ARG A 282 -20.23 -1.80 0.01
N SER A 283 -18.97 -2.22 0.15
CA SER A 283 -18.50 -3.06 1.24
C SER A 283 -17.06 -2.70 1.55
N VAL A 284 -16.87 -1.90 2.60
CA VAL A 284 -15.55 -1.42 3.02
C VAL A 284 -15.19 -2.09 4.34
N GLU A 285 -14.19 -2.97 4.31
CA GLU A 285 -13.58 -3.45 5.55
C GLU A 285 -13.01 -2.26 6.33
N GLY A 286 -13.09 -2.31 7.68
CA GLY A 286 -12.72 -1.18 8.53
C GLY A 286 -11.33 -0.60 8.24
N ASN A 287 -10.38 -1.46 7.85
CA ASN A 287 -8.99 -1.07 7.58
C ASN A 287 -8.80 -0.28 6.28
N PHE A 288 -9.78 -0.26 5.37
CA PHE A 288 -9.69 0.46 4.09
C PHE A 288 -10.60 1.69 4.02
N ARG A 289 -11.22 2.07 5.14
CA ARG A 289 -12.01 3.29 5.25
C ARG A 289 -11.12 4.51 5.14
N LEU A 290 -11.66 5.56 4.52
CA LEU A 290 -11.02 6.86 4.48
C LEU A 290 -11.16 7.55 5.84
N TYR A 291 -10.02 7.97 6.40
CA TYR A 291 -9.91 8.84 7.57
C TYR A 291 -9.36 10.19 7.12
N THR A 292 -9.90 11.26 7.70
CA THR A 292 -9.36 12.62 7.56
C THR A 292 -8.98 13.14 8.94
N VAL A 293 -7.73 13.55 9.09
CA VAL A 293 -7.18 14.22 10.26
C VAL A 293 -6.98 15.68 9.93
N MET A 294 -7.53 16.55 10.78
CA MET A 294 -7.15 17.94 10.85
C MET A 294 -6.21 18.11 12.04
N THR A 295 -5.02 18.63 11.81
CA THR A 295 -4.03 18.89 12.85
C THR A 295 -4.19 20.31 13.39
N ALA A 296 -3.73 20.55 14.62
CA ALA A 296 -3.80 21.85 15.29
C ALA A 296 -3.00 22.96 14.58
N ASP A 297 -2.08 22.61 13.69
CA ASP A 297 -1.39 23.56 12.79
C ASP A 297 -2.16 23.80 11.48
N GLY A 298 -3.37 23.26 11.33
CA GLY A 298 -4.28 23.48 10.20
C GLY A 298 -4.03 22.59 8.98
N LYS A 299 -3.22 21.54 9.08
CA LYS A 299 -3.02 20.58 7.98
C LYS A 299 -4.15 19.56 7.94
N ILE A 300 -4.55 19.19 6.74
CA ILE A 300 -5.58 18.21 6.46
C ILE A 300 -4.93 17.01 5.77
N ILE A 301 -4.93 15.88 6.47
CA ILE A 301 -4.33 14.63 6.02
C ILE A 301 -5.45 13.61 5.84
N SER A 302 -5.58 13.09 4.62
CA SER A 302 -6.60 12.10 4.26
C SER A 302 -5.93 10.80 3.83
N GLY A 303 -6.35 9.67 4.42
CA GLY A 303 -5.76 8.38 4.12
C GLY A 303 -6.45 7.23 4.85
N MET A 304 -5.90 6.02 4.74
CA MET A 304 -6.32 4.87 5.53
C MET A 304 -5.50 4.75 6.80
N LEU A 305 -6.10 4.19 7.85
CA LEU A 305 -5.41 3.96 9.11
C LEU A 305 -4.46 2.75 8.98
N ALA A 306 -3.16 3.00 9.07
CA ALA A 306 -2.13 1.97 8.94
C ALA A 306 -1.71 1.39 10.28
N SER A 307 -1.60 2.24 11.30
CA SER A 307 -1.32 1.83 12.67
C SER A 307 -1.85 2.87 13.66
N GLU A 308 -2.16 2.42 14.87
CA GLU A 308 -2.66 3.27 15.95
C GLU A 308 -2.06 2.82 17.28
N THR A 309 -1.58 3.77 18.06
CA THR A 309 -1.11 3.58 19.43
C THR A 309 -1.79 4.58 20.36
N ARG A 310 -1.49 4.51 21.66
CA ARG A 310 -2.00 5.48 22.65
C ARG A 310 -1.56 6.91 22.39
N THR A 311 -0.42 7.12 21.73
CA THR A 311 0.19 8.45 21.54
C THR A 311 0.28 8.88 20.09
N SER A 312 0.14 7.96 19.13
CA SER A 312 0.26 8.25 17.70
C SER A 312 -0.79 7.54 16.86
N LEU A 313 -1.10 8.14 15.72
CA LEU A 313 -1.78 7.52 14.58
C LEU A 313 -0.85 7.55 13.37
N GLU A 314 -0.97 6.58 12.49
CA GLU A 314 -0.28 6.60 11.21
C GLU A 314 -1.31 6.43 10.09
N LEU A 315 -1.39 7.43 9.22
CA LEU A 315 -2.21 7.36 8.00
C LEU A 315 -1.33 7.03 6.79
N ILE A 316 -1.84 6.23 5.86
CA ILE A 316 -1.28 6.07 4.51
C ILE A 316 -2.20 6.80 3.54
N ASP A 317 -1.66 7.76 2.80
CA ASP A 317 -2.43 8.49 1.78
C ASP A 317 -2.49 7.74 0.43
N THR A 318 -3.17 8.34 -0.55
CA THR A 318 -3.34 7.78 -1.90
C THR A 318 -2.04 7.73 -2.72
N GLU A 319 -0.96 8.34 -2.25
CA GLU A 319 0.37 8.31 -2.85
C GLU A 319 1.32 7.33 -2.14
N ALA A 320 0.79 6.50 -1.24
CA ALA A 320 1.53 5.57 -0.40
C ALA A 320 2.48 6.24 0.60
N LYS A 321 2.30 7.54 0.89
CA LYS A 321 3.08 8.25 1.90
C LYS A 321 2.47 8.00 3.28
N ARG A 322 3.35 7.70 4.23
CA ARG A 322 3.03 7.48 5.64
C ARG A 322 3.12 8.78 6.40
N HIS A 323 2.07 9.10 7.13
CA HIS A 323 1.94 10.29 7.96
C HIS A 323 1.80 9.87 9.41
N PRO A 324 2.91 9.79 10.16
CA PRO A 324 2.85 9.63 11.61
C PRO A 324 2.38 10.96 12.23
N ILE A 325 1.29 10.90 13.00
CA ILE A 325 0.65 12.06 13.62
C ILE A 325 0.55 11.79 15.12
N GLN A 326 1.07 12.70 15.94
CA GLN A 326 0.89 12.60 17.38
C GLN A 326 -0.55 12.96 17.73
N ARG A 327 -1.15 12.23 18.67
CA ARG A 327 -2.54 12.52 19.07
C ARG A 327 -2.71 13.89 19.73
N SER A 328 -1.65 14.45 20.31
CA SER A 328 -1.61 15.82 20.83
C SER A 328 -1.79 16.88 19.74
N ASP A 329 -1.44 16.54 18.51
CA ASP A 329 -1.43 17.47 17.39
C ASP A 329 -2.72 17.36 16.57
N ILE A 330 -3.64 16.46 16.94
CA ILE A 330 -4.92 16.24 16.26
C ILE A 330 -5.96 17.18 16.85
N GLU A 331 -6.50 18.05 16.01
CA GLU A 331 -7.66 18.86 16.33
C GLU A 331 -8.96 18.08 16.06
N GLU A 332 -9.04 17.40 14.92
CA GLU A 332 -10.20 16.62 14.52
C GLU A 332 -9.79 15.34 13.79
N LEU A 333 -10.50 14.24 14.06
CA LEU A 333 -10.38 12.97 13.33
C LEU A 333 -11.77 12.52 12.88
N VAL A 334 -11.98 12.47 11.57
CA VAL A 334 -13.25 12.07 10.96
C VAL A 334 -13.08 10.77 10.19
N SER A 335 -13.89 9.76 10.51
CA SER A 335 -14.00 8.52 9.73
C SER A 335 -15.11 8.67 8.69
N SER A 336 -14.81 8.38 7.44
CA SER A 336 -15.80 8.30 6.36
C SER A 336 -16.35 6.87 6.24
N PRO A 337 -17.63 6.67 5.87
CA PRO A 337 -18.13 5.36 5.45
C PRO A 337 -17.60 4.94 4.08
N LYS A 338 -16.94 5.84 3.33
CA LYS A 338 -16.41 5.57 1.99
C LYS A 338 -15.05 4.87 2.03
N SER A 339 -14.76 4.14 0.95
CA SER A 339 -13.44 3.57 0.70
C SER A 339 -12.41 4.65 0.38
N LEU A 340 -11.13 4.38 0.68
CA LEU A 340 -10.02 5.16 0.13
C LEU A 340 -9.92 5.02 -1.40
N MET A 341 -10.36 3.89 -1.97
CA MET A 341 -10.46 3.70 -3.41
C MET A 341 -11.54 4.63 -3.99
N PRO A 342 -11.21 5.52 -4.94
CA PRO A 342 -12.18 6.49 -5.47
C PRO A 342 -13.29 5.84 -6.29
N GLU A 343 -14.46 6.48 -6.30
CA GLU A 343 -15.55 6.15 -7.24
C GLU A 343 -15.34 6.87 -8.59
N GLY A 344 -15.93 6.35 -9.68
CA GLY A 344 -15.95 7.02 -10.99
C GLY A 344 -14.94 6.50 -12.02
N PHE A 345 -14.36 5.32 -11.81
CA PHE A 345 -13.44 4.69 -12.76
C PHE A 345 -14.06 4.47 -14.15
N GLU A 346 -15.38 4.31 -14.26
CA GLU A 346 -16.10 4.21 -15.54
C GLU A 346 -15.96 5.46 -16.43
N LYS A 347 -15.58 6.60 -15.85
CA LYS A 347 -15.32 7.84 -16.59
C LYS A 347 -13.85 8.04 -16.95
N GLN A 348 -12.95 7.21 -16.40
CA GLN A 348 -11.50 7.30 -16.59
C GLN A 348 -10.95 6.31 -17.62
N MET A 349 -11.78 5.38 -18.06
CA MET A 349 -11.41 4.37 -19.05
C MET A 349 -12.60 4.06 -19.96
N LYS A 350 -12.31 3.64 -21.18
CA LYS A 350 -13.32 3.17 -22.13
C LYS A 350 -13.90 1.84 -21.66
N THR A 351 -15.09 1.55 -22.13
CA THR A 351 -15.80 0.29 -21.87
C THR A 351 -14.96 -0.94 -22.24
N GLU A 352 -14.20 -0.87 -23.34
CA GLU A 352 -13.28 -1.93 -23.79
C GLU A 352 -12.09 -2.09 -22.82
N GLU A 353 -11.53 -0.98 -22.34
CA GLU A 353 -10.43 -1.00 -21.36
C GLU A 353 -10.87 -1.63 -20.03
N LEU A 354 -12.10 -1.38 -19.59
CA LEU A 354 -12.67 -2.01 -18.40
C LEU A 354 -12.86 -3.52 -18.59
N ARG A 355 -13.38 -3.95 -19.75
CA ARG A 355 -13.50 -5.38 -20.09
C ARG A 355 -12.13 -6.06 -20.10
N ASP A 356 -11.13 -5.42 -20.69
CA ASP A 356 -9.77 -5.94 -20.79
C ASP A 356 -9.11 -6.01 -19.41
N LEU A 357 -9.33 -5.01 -18.54
CA LEU A 357 -8.91 -5.04 -17.14
C LEU A 357 -9.53 -6.22 -16.39
N LEU A 358 -10.85 -6.44 -16.54
CA LEU A 358 -11.53 -7.59 -15.94
C LEU A 358 -10.98 -8.91 -16.45
N GLU A 359 -10.67 -9.03 -17.75
CA GLU A 359 -9.99 -10.20 -18.31
C GLU A 359 -8.62 -10.41 -17.67
N PHE A 360 -7.80 -9.36 -17.57
CA PHE A 360 -6.49 -9.45 -16.94
C PHE A 360 -6.56 -9.89 -15.47
N LEU A 361 -7.45 -9.29 -14.69
CA LEU A 361 -7.61 -9.61 -13.26
C LEU A 361 -8.18 -11.01 -13.04
N THR A 362 -8.99 -11.51 -13.97
CA THR A 362 -9.52 -12.89 -13.94
C THR A 362 -8.68 -13.89 -14.70
N ASN A 363 -7.57 -13.46 -15.33
CA ASN A 363 -6.70 -14.35 -16.05
C ASN A 363 -5.91 -15.21 -15.04
N LYS A 364 -6.35 -16.45 -14.92
CA LYS A 364 -5.72 -17.48 -14.09
C LYS A 364 -4.33 -17.89 -14.62
N GLY A 365 -3.96 -17.46 -15.82
CA GLY A 365 -2.75 -17.85 -16.53
C GLY A 365 -2.79 -19.34 -16.90
N LYS A 366 -1.70 -19.82 -17.53
CA LYS A 366 -1.51 -21.26 -17.76
C LYS A 366 -1.46 -22.05 -16.44
N TYR A 367 -0.94 -21.43 -15.38
CA TYR A 367 -0.70 -22.06 -14.08
C TYR A 367 -1.42 -21.29 -12.98
N VAL A 368 -2.23 -22.01 -12.21
CA VAL A 368 -3.04 -21.51 -11.10
C VAL A 368 -2.54 -22.11 -9.79
N PRO A 369 -1.61 -21.45 -9.08
CA PRO A 369 -1.21 -21.88 -7.74
C PRO A 369 -2.42 -21.83 -6.79
N LEU A 370 -2.65 -22.90 -6.04
CA LEU A 370 -3.73 -23.00 -5.06
C LEU A 370 -3.24 -22.50 -3.71
N ASP A 371 -4.10 -21.74 -3.02
CA ASP A 371 -3.83 -21.25 -1.67
C ASP A 371 -4.24 -22.29 -0.63
N LEU A 372 -3.25 -22.90 0.01
CA LEU A 372 -3.45 -23.94 1.02
C LEU A 372 -3.62 -23.38 2.44
N ARG A 373 -3.57 -22.06 2.66
CA ARG A 373 -3.57 -21.47 4.02
C ARG A 373 -4.74 -21.91 4.91
N LYS A 374 -5.92 -22.10 4.31
CA LYS A 374 -7.12 -22.54 5.06
C LYS A 374 -7.11 -24.01 5.44
N VAL A 375 -6.27 -24.83 4.79
CA VAL A 375 -6.18 -26.28 5.01
C VAL A 375 -4.84 -26.71 5.62
N ALA A 376 -3.85 -25.81 5.70
CA ALA A 376 -2.58 -26.11 6.33
C ALA A 376 -2.80 -26.53 7.79
N SER A 377 -2.21 -27.66 8.17
CA SER A 377 -2.45 -28.33 9.45
C SER A 377 -1.20 -28.44 10.32
N VAL A 378 -0.02 -28.21 9.74
CA VAL A 378 1.27 -28.31 10.45
C VAL A 378 2.14 -27.07 10.25
N VAL A 379 2.90 -26.72 11.30
CA VAL A 379 3.94 -25.69 11.29
C VAL A 379 5.29 -26.37 11.11
N THR A 380 5.94 -26.19 9.96
CA THR A 380 7.14 -26.96 9.60
C THR A 380 8.44 -26.42 10.18
N THR A 381 8.39 -25.26 10.84
CA THR A 381 9.51 -24.68 11.61
C THR A 381 9.57 -25.20 13.05
N LYS A 382 8.61 -26.04 13.44
CA LYS A 382 8.59 -26.80 14.69
C LYS A 382 8.68 -28.30 14.35
N PRO A 383 9.10 -29.16 15.30
CA PRO A 383 9.04 -30.61 15.11
C PRO A 383 7.63 -31.05 14.69
N MET A 384 7.51 -31.65 13.50
CA MET A 384 6.21 -31.97 12.88
C MET A 384 5.61 -33.29 13.37
N PHE A 385 6.43 -34.19 13.93
CA PHE A 385 6.02 -35.56 14.28
C PHE A 385 5.93 -35.82 15.79
N HIS A 386 6.62 -35.01 16.60
CA HIS A 386 6.76 -35.19 18.05
C HIS A 386 6.58 -33.85 18.79
N GLU A 387 6.06 -33.89 20.02
CA GLU A 387 5.96 -32.70 20.89
C GLU A 387 7.35 -32.26 21.38
N GLY A 388 7.66 -30.97 21.25
CA GLY A 388 8.89 -30.37 21.76
C GLY A 388 9.28 -29.08 21.02
N PRO A 389 10.11 -28.21 21.65
CA PRO A 389 10.53 -26.96 21.03
C PRO A 389 11.60 -27.16 19.93
N ASP A 390 12.41 -28.22 20.03
CA ASP A 390 13.56 -28.49 19.15
C ASP A 390 13.60 -29.98 18.76
N GLY A 391 13.86 -30.26 17.49
CA GLY A 391 13.94 -31.63 16.97
C GLY A 391 14.36 -31.64 15.49
N PRO A 392 14.93 -32.77 15.01
CA PRO A 392 15.37 -32.91 13.61
C PRO A 392 14.20 -32.95 12.61
N ASP A 393 12.97 -33.07 13.11
CA ASP A 393 11.75 -33.31 12.37
C ASP A 393 11.10 -32.01 11.81
N GLN A 394 11.92 -31.15 11.21
CA GLN A 394 11.52 -29.86 10.64
C GLN A 394 11.64 -29.89 9.11
N LEU A 395 10.93 -28.99 8.43
CA LEU A 395 11.05 -28.81 6.99
C LEU A 395 11.08 -27.30 6.70
N ILE A 396 12.30 -26.76 6.57
CA ILE A 396 12.56 -25.32 6.50
C ILE A 396 13.28 -25.00 5.20
N PHE A 397 12.67 -24.14 4.37
CA PHE A 397 13.32 -23.60 3.18
C PHE A 397 14.25 -22.43 3.54
N ASP A 398 15.22 -22.14 2.67
CA ASP A 398 16.10 -20.97 2.79
C ASP A 398 15.31 -19.65 2.77
N ASP A 399 14.21 -19.63 2.03
CA ASP A 399 13.23 -18.54 1.98
C ASP A 399 11.83 -19.10 1.66
N TRP A 400 10.80 -18.39 2.11
CA TRP A 400 9.39 -18.74 1.89
C TRP A 400 8.76 -18.03 0.68
N LYS A 401 9.57 -17.52 -0.26
CA LYS A 401 9.04 -16.91 -1.50
C LYS A 401 8.45 -18.00 -2.41
N PRO A 402 7.58 -17.63 -3.36
CA PRO A 402 7.09 -18.55 -4.39
C PRO A 402 8.24 -19.30 -5.06
N LYS A 403 8.05 -20.61 -5.28
CA LYS A 403 9.06 -21.48 -5.89
C LYS A 403 8.66 -21.83 -7.31
N VAL A 404 9.65 -22.08 -8.16
CA VAL A 404 9.42 -22.52 -9.54
C VAL A 404 10.17 -23.82 -9.77
N PHE A 405 9.47 -24.86 -10.19
CA PHE A 405 10.08 -26.14 -10.56
C PHE A 405 9.64 -26.55 -11.96
N ALA A 406 10.60 -26.86 -12.83
CA ALA A 406 10.36 -27.18 -14.25
C ALA A 406 9.44 -26.17 -14.98
N GLY A 407 9.53 -24.88 -14.64
CA GLY A 407 8.71 -23.80 -15.21
C GLY A 407 7.31 -23.66 -14.59
N VAL A 408 6.95 -24.48 -13.61
CA VAL A 408 5.67 -24.43 -12.89
C VAL A 408 5.83 -23.60 -11.62
N PRO A 409 5.06 -22.50 -11.44
CA PRO A 409 5.10 -21.69 -10.22
C PRO A 409 4.29 -22.35 -9.10
N PHE A 410 4.77 -22.24 -7.87
CA PHE A 410 4.11 -22.72 -6.65
C PHE A 410 4.09 -21.63 -5.59
N LEU A 411 2.93 -21.48 -4.94
CA LEU A 411 2.77 -20.62 -3.78
C LEU A 411 3.23 -21.36 -2.53
N ILE A 412 4.26 -20.84 -1.86
CA ILE A 412 4.69 -21.31 -0.54
C ILE A 412 4.13 -20.39 0.53
N ILE A 413 3.68 -20.97 1.64
CA ILE A 413 3.16 -20.22 2.80
C ILE A 413 4.32 -19.91 3.74
N ASP A 414 4.50 -18.63 4.08
CA ASP A 414 5.42 -18.20 5.12
C ASP A 414 4.81 -18.48 6.50
N PRO A 415 5.43 -19.33 7.35
CA PRO A 415 4.95 -19.62 8.70
C PRO A 415 5.06 -18.44 9.68
N LYS A 416 5.66 -17.31 9.25
CA LYS A 416 5.93 -16.12 10.08
C LYS A 416 6.63 -16.52 11.38
N GLY A 417 7.77 -17.20 11.22
CA GLY A 417 8.39 -17.92 12.33
C GLY A 417 7.63 -19.21 12.60
N SER A 418 6.70 -19.19 13.56
CA SER A 418 5.94 -20.40 13.94
C SER A 418 4.48 -20.12 14.33
N GLU A 419 3.94 -19.01 13.83
CA GLU A 419 2.62 -18.48 14.18
C GLU A 419 1.50 -19.14 13.39
N VAL A 420 1.75 -19.49 12.12
CA VAL A 420 0.72 -20.03 11.23
C VAL A 420 1.14 -21.37 10.63
N PRO A 421 0.23 -22.36 10.55
CA PRO A 421 0.45 -23.56 9.77
C PRO A 421 0.75 -23.22 8.31
N ASN A 422 1.72 -23.92 7.73
CA ASN A 422 2.26 -23.59 6.41
C ASN A 422 2.31 -24.77 5.45
N MET A 423 2.01 -25.99 5.90
CA MET A 423 1.82 -27.15 5.03
C MET A 423 0.63 -27.99 5.48
N LEU A 424 0.08 -28.79 4.56
CA LEU A 424 -0.94 -29.78 4.88
C LEU A 424 -0.27 -31.12 5.20
N MET A 425 -0.38 -31.55 6.45
CA MET A 425 -0.09 -32.92 6.87
C MET A 425 -1.41 -33.63 7.17
N LEU A 426 -1.63 -34.82 6.58
CA LEU A 426 -2.78 -35.65 6.95
C LEU A 426 -2.40 -36.66 8.04
N ARG A 427 -3.43 -37.25 8.63
CA ARG A 427 -3.32 -38.26 9.68
C ARG A 427 -2.32 -39.36 9.33
N GLY A 428 -1.43 -39.66 10.28
CA GLY A 428 -0.60 -40.86 10.32
C GLY A 428 -0.66 -41.49 11.71
N ARG A 429 -0.44 -42.80 11.81
CA ARG A 429 -0.57 -43.53 13.09
C ARG A 429 0.53 -43.21 14.10
N ASN A 430 1.74 -42.92 13.64
CA ASN A 430 2.92 -42.79 14.49
C ASN A 430 3.18 -41.32 14.89
N GLY A 431 3.94 -41.13 15.97
CA GLY A 431 4.22 -39.80 16.53
C GLY A 431 3.11 -39.28 17.43
N THR A 432 3.29 -38.08 17.99
CA THR A 432 2.30 -37.43 18.85
C THR A 432 1.40 -36.47 18.07
N GLU A 433 1.92 -35.85 17.01
CA GLU A 433 1.19 -34.86 16.20
C GLU A 433 0.38 -35.48 15.05
N PRO A 434 0.90 -36.42 14.23
CA PRO A 434 0.16 -36.97 13.10
C PRO A 434 -1.19 -37.61 13.45
N PRO A 435 -1.38 -38.30 14.59
CA PRO A 435 -2.69 -38.82 14.97
C PRO A 435 -3.76 -37.73 15.22
N LYS A 436 -3.35 -36.47 15.45
CA LYS A 436 -4.23 -35.32 15.65
C LYS A 436 -4.59 -34.61 14.32
N MET A 437 -3.89 -34.92 13.23
CA MET A 437 -4.09 -34.29 11.93
C MET A 437 -5.39 -34.74 11.25
N PRO A 438 -5.95 -33.92 10.35
CA PRO A 438 -7.17 -34.27 9.63
C PRO A 438 -6.97 -35.50 8.72
N THR A 439 -8.04 -36.27 8.51
CA THR A 439 -8.07 -37.34 7.51
C THR A 439 -8.44 -36.82 6.12
N GLU A 440 -8.95 -35.60 6.02
CA GLU A 440 -9.37 -34.99 4.75
C GLU A 440 -9.19 -33.47 4.81
N ALA A 441 -8.82 -32.87 3.68
CA ALA A 441 -8.75 -31.43 3.50
C ALA A 441 -9.18 -31.04 2.08
N GLU A 442 -10.01 -30.00 1.94
CA GLU A 442 -10.56 -29.56 0.65
C GLU A 442 -10.11 -28.16 0.26
N VAL A 443 -9.76 -27.98 -1.01
CA VAL A 443 -9.29 -26.70 -1.55
C VAL A 443 -10.11 -26.34 -2.80
N PRO A 444 -10.67 -25.12 -2.89
CA PRO A 444 -11.39 -24.67 -4.08
C PRO A 444 -10.45 -24.46 -5.26
N VAL A 445 -10.92 -24.77 -6.48
CA VAL A 445 -10.15 -24.61 -7.73
C VAL A 445 -10.90 -23.74 -8.74
N ASN A 446 -12.15 -24.12 -9.04
CA ASN A 446 -13.03 -23.46 -10.00
C ASN A 446 -12.38 -23.24 -11.39
N ALA A 447 -11.65 -24.23 -11.91
CA ALA A 447 -10.97 -24.15 -13.19
C ALA A 447 -10.83 -25.55 -13.85
N PRO A 448 -10.76 -25.63 -15.19
CA PRO A 448 -10.33 -26.85 -15.86
C PRO A 448 -8.85 -27.12 -15.59
N ALA A 449 -8.46 -28.39 -15.60
CA ALA A 449 -7.11 -28.81 -15.22
C ALA A 449 -6.59 -29.87 -16.20
N LYS A 450 -5.58 -29.51 -16.98
CA LYS A 450 -4.82 -30.46 -17.80
C LYS A 450 -3.85 -31.28 -16.96
N ILE A 451 -3.16 -30.65 -16.03
CA ILE A 451 -2.24 -31.29 -15.07
C ILE A 451 -2.42 -30.62 -13.72
N ILE A 452 -2.45 -31.40 -12.65
CA ILE A 452 -2.34 -30.91 -11.28
C ILE A 452 -0.91 -31.21 -10.82
N HIS A 453 -0.13 -30.15 -10.67
CA HIS A 453 1.24 -30.20 -10.19
C HIS A 453 1.25 -30.10 -8.67
N MET A 454 2.02 -30.96 -8.00
CA MET A 454 2.11 -30.96 -6.55
C MET A 454 3.56 -30.98 -6.08
N LEU A 455 3.93 -30.00 -5.25
CA LEU A 455 5.07 -30.10 -4.35
C LEU A 455 4.62 -30.80 -3.07
N GLY A 456 5.31 -31.88 -2.74
CA GLY A 456 4.91 -32.83 -1.71
C GLY A 456 5.58 -34.16 -2.02
N GLY A 457 4.79 -35.24 -2.08
CA GLY A 457 5.34 -36.57 -2.36
C GLY A 457 6.29 -37.05 -1.27
N VAL A 458 6.12 -36.52 -0.05
CA VAL A 458 6.90 -36.92 1.11
C VAL A 458 5.99 -37.18 2.30
N GLY A 459 6.46 -37.95 3.27
CA GLY A 459 5.73 -38.16 4.51
C GLY A 459 6.57 -38.76 5.62
N GLY A 460 6.10 -38.64 6.85
CA GLY A 460 6.70 -39.31 8.01
C GLY A 460 6.55 -40.83 7.88
N TRP A 461 7.61 -41.58 8.23
CA TRP A 461 7.69 -43.04 8.12
C TRP A 461 7.40 -43.61 6.72
N SER A 462 7.47 -42.78 5.68
CA SER A 462 7.30 -43.19 4.29
C SER A 462 8.51 -44.03 3.81
N PHE A 463 8.41 -44.61 2.62
CA PHE A 463 9.44 -45.48 2.06
C PHE A 463 10.83 -44.77 2.01
N PRO A 464 11.93 -45.44 2.41
CA PRO A 464 12.05 -46.87 2.75
C PRO A 464 12.03 -47.14 4.26
N ALA A 465 11.55 -46.22 5.11
CA ALA A 465 11.70 -46.33 6.56
C ALA A 465 10.89 -47.48 7.15
N LEU A 466 9.55 -47.34 7.24
CA LEU A 466 8.68 -48.34 7.88
C LEU A 466 7.36 -48.59 7.14
N GLY A 467 6.99 -47.74 6.17
CA GLY A 467 5.71 -47.87 5.47
C GLY A 467 5.72 -48.97 4.40
N ASP A 468 4.75 -49.87 4.47
CA ASP A 468 4.40 -50.76 3.35
C ASP A 468 4.00 -49.93 2.12
N ARG A 469 3.94 -50.54 0.94
CA ARG A 469 3.43 -49.90 -0.28
C ARG A 469 1.90 -49.75 -0.23
N THR A 470 1.42 -48.91 0.69
CA THR A 470 0.00 -48.56 0.90
C THR A 470 -0.41 -47.35 0.06
N SER A 471 -1.71 -47.19 -0.17
CA SER A 471 -2.23 -45.91 -0.65
C SER A 471 -2.30 -44.93 0.52
N SER A 472 -1.31 -44.03 0.59
CA SER A 472 -1.13 -43.17 1.75
C SER A 472 -1.81 -41.81 1.61
N LEU A 473 -2.17 -41.42 0.38
CA LEU A 473 -2.90 -40.19 0.05
C LEU A 473 -3.74 -40.41 -1.21
N ARG A 474 -5.01 -40.03 -1.18
CA ARG A 474 -5.89 -39.95 -2.35
C ARG A 474 -6.18 -38.50 -2.69
N VAL A 475 -6.03 -38.14 -3.96
CA VAL A 475 -6.44 -36.84 -4.47
C VAL A 475 -7.75 -37.03 -5.24
N ARG A 476 -8.84 -36.47 -4.71
CA ARG A 476 -10.18 -36.52 -5.29
C ARG A 476 -10.53 -35.21 -5.96
N LEU A 477 -10.93 -35.26 -7.22
CA LEU A 477 -11.37 -34.12 -8.02
C LEU A 477 -12.89 -34.10 -8.04
N PHE A 478 -13.50 -32.93 -7.79
CA PHE A 478 -14.95 -32.74 -7.88
C PHE A 478 -15.28 -31.85 -9.07
N TYR A 479 -16.02 -32.37 -10.04
CA TYR A 479 -16.39 -31.65 -11.26
C TYR A 479 -17.67 -30.84 -11.08
N ALA A 480 -17.82 -29.79 -11.89
CA ALA A 480 -18.98 -28.90 -11.87
C ALA A 480 -20.30 -29.62 -12.21
N ASP A 481 -20.24 -30.75 -12.92
CA ASP A 481 -21.39 -31.61 -13.22
C ASP A 481 -21.80 -32.55 -12.06
N GLY A 482 -21.11 -32.47 -10.92
CA GLY A 482 -21.35 -33.27 -9.72
C GLY A 482 -20.62 -34.62 -9.69
N THR A 483 -19.89 -34.99 -10.75
CA THR A 483 -19.09 -36.23 -10.78
C THR A 483 -17.74 -36.07 -10.06
N GLN A 484 -17.09 -37.20 -9.78
CA GLN A 484 -15.82 -37.24 -9.03
C GLN A 484 -14.80 -38.17 -9.69
N GLU A 485 -13.51 -37.86 -9.52
CA GLU A 485 -12.39 -38.67 -9.98
C GLU A 485 -11.34 -38.83 -8.88
N ASP A 486 -10.89 -40.06 -8.64
CA ASP A 486 -9.89 -40.40 -7.61
C ASP A 486 -8.53 -40.76 -8.22
N HIS A 487 -7.47 -40.20 -7.63
CA HIS A 487 -6.08 -40.54 -7.93
C HIS A 487 -5.37 -41.01 -6.64
N GLU A 488 -4.95 -42.27 -6.62
CA GLU A 488 -4.27 -42.89 -5.47
C GLU A 488 -2.76 -42.65 -5.53
N LEU A 489 -2.19 -42.08 -4.46
CA LEU A 489 -0.75 -41.85 -4.31
C LEU A 489 -0.16 -42.88 -3.35
N ILE A 490 0.54 -43.83 -3.96
CA ILE A 490 1.12 -45.00 -3.29
C ILE A 490 2.50 -44.67 -2.68
N ASN A 491 2.70 -45.07 -1.42
CA ASN A 491 3.99 -45.00 -0.73
C ASN A 491 5.07 -45.84 -1.43
N GLY A 492 6.26 -45.29 -1.64
CA GLY A 492 7.34 -45.93 -2.40
C GLY A 492 7.18 -45.90 -3.92
N VAL A 493 6.08 -45.33 -4.42
CA VAL A 493 5.86 -45.07 -5.86
C VAL A 493 5.81 -43.58 -6.14
N HIS A 494 4.92 -42.87 -5.45
CA HIS A 494 4.74 -41.42 -5.54
C HIS A 494 5.36 -40.70 -4.35
N MET A 495 5.43 -41.38 -3.20
CA MET A 495 5.86 -40.78 -1.94
C MET A 495 7.12 -41.44 -1.38
N ALA A 496 7.97 -40.64 -0.73
CA ALA A 496 9.15 -41.10 -0.02
C ALA A 496 9.32 -40.44 1.36
N ASP A 497 10.22 -40.96 2.18
CA ASP A 497 10.55 -40.36 3.47
C ASP A 497 11.11 -38.94 3.30
N TYR A 498 10.64 -37.99 4.10
CA TYR A 498 11.03 -36.59 4.01
C TYR A 498 12.47 -36.34 4.49
N ILE A 499 12.97 -37.14 5.44
CA ILE A 499 14.19 -36.84 6.21
C ILE A 499 15.49 -36.97 5.40
N ARG A 500 15.45 -37.66 4.25
CA ARG A 500 16.61 -37.91 3.40
C ARG A 500 16.19 -38.07 1.96
N ARG A 501 17.11 -37.86 1.02
CA ARG A 501 16.86 -38.07 -0.41
C ARG A 501 16.64 -39.55 -0.73
N VAL A 502 15.50 -39.85 -1.33
CA VAL A 502 15.08 -41.20 -1.74
C VAL A 502 14.34 -41.07 -3.05
N ASP A 503 14.80 -41.75 -4.09
CA ASP A 503 14.11 -41.74 -5.37
C ASP A 503 13.00 -42.80 -5.44
N VAL A 504 11.84 -42.38 -5.96
CA VAL A 504 10.68 -43.24 -6.22
C VAL A 504 10.16 -42.97 -7.64
N PRO A 505 9.55 -43.97 -8.32
CA PRO A 505 9.28 -43.90 -9.76
C PRO A 505 8.39 -42.75 -10.29
N GLN A 506 7.40 -42.29 -9.53
CA GLN A 506 6.37 -41.33 -9.99
C GLN A 506 6.46 -39.97 -9.30
N SER A 507 7.59 -39.68 -8.65
CA SER A 507 7.92 -38.33 -8.19
C SER A 507 9.41 -38.07 -8.32
N GLU A 508 9.79 -36.82 -8.45
CA GLU A 508 11.19 -36.39 -8.57
C GLU A 508 11.57 -35.45 -7.44
N PHE A 509 12.85 -35.42 -7.08
CA PHE A 509 13.34 -34.45 -6.11
C PHE A 509 13.18 -33.02 -6.66
N ALA A 510 12.55 -32.13 -5.89
CA ALA A 510 12.27 -30.76 -6.32
C ALA A 510 13.12 -29.73 -5.58
N PHE A 511 13.08 -29.74 -4.25
CA PHE A 511 13.77 -28.77 -3.41
C PHE A 511 14.36 -29.42 -2.18
N ALA A 512 15.50 -28.89 -1.74
CA ALA A 512 16.01 -29.12 -0.40
C ALA A 512 15.31 -28.18 0.58
N ALA A 513 14.99 -28.70 1.76
CA ALA A 513 14.55 -27.92 2.90
C ALA A 513 15.52 -28.28 4.04
N ARG A 514 16.63 -27.54 4.13
CA ARG A 514 17.84 -27.99 4.85
C ARG A 514 18.31 -29.36 4.34
N ASP A 515 18.46 -30.33 5.25
CA ASP A 515 18.87 -31.70 4.93
C ASP A 515 17.69 -32.59 4.50
N GLN A 516 16.45 -32.08 4.58
CA GLN A 516 15.23 -32.77 4.18
C GLN A 516 14.90 -32.54 2.70
N GLN A 517 14.00 -33.36 2.15
CA GLN A 517 13.54 -33.25 0.77
C GLN A 517 12.07 -32.84 0.65
N VAL A 518 11.78 -32.12 -0.44
CA VAL A 518 10.45 -31.98 -1.01
C VAL A 518 10.50 -32.49 -2.44
N ARG A 519 9.49 -33.28 -2.82
CA ARG A 519 9.39 -33.90 -4.14
C ARG A 519 8.31 -33.23 -4.97
N TYR A 520 8.35 -33.48 -6.26
CA TYR A 520 7.37 -33.03 -7.22
C TYR A 520 6.72 -34.24 -7.89
N LEU A 521 5.40 -34.19 -8.06
CA LEU A 521 4.66 -35.16 -8.83
C LEU A 521 3.53 -34.50 -9.62
N LYS A 522 3.05 -35.23 -10.62
CA LYS A 522 1.96 -34.81 -11.51
C LYS A 522 0.76 -35.73 -11.35
N ILE A 523 -0.42 -35.15 -11.41
CA ILE A 523 -1.70 -35.86 -11.52
C ILE A 523 -2.35 -35.38 -12.80
N GLU A 524 -2.78 -36.31 -13.65
CA GLU A 524 -3.39 -36.01 -14.95
C GLU A 524 -4.88 -36.34 -14.87
N PRO A 525 -5.78 -35.33 -14.77
CA PRO A 525 -7.21 -35.55 -14.76
C PRO A 525 -7.67 -36.21 -16.07
N LYS A 526 -8.56 -37.20 -16.02
CA LYS A 526 -9.10 -37.84 -17.23
C LYS A 526 -9.96 -36.90 -18.07
N ARG A 527 -10.48 -35.83 -17.46
CA ARG A 527 -11.35 -34.82 -18.07
C ARG A 527 -10.72 -33.43 -18.03
N PRO A 528 -9.72 -33.13 -18.88
CA PRO A 528 -8.90 -31.94 -18.72
C PRO A 528 -9.63 -30.62 -19.01
N ASN A 529 -10.68 -30.66 -19.84
CA ASN A 529 -11.45 -29.48 -20.22
C ASN A 529 -12.62 -29.17 -19.28
N GLU A 530 -12.89 -30.03 -18.31
CA GLU A 530 -14.04 -29.91 -17.42
C GLU A 530 -13.67 -29.16 -16.16
N VAL A 531 -14.55 -28.27 -15.70
CA VAL A 531 -14.28 -27.42 -14.54
C VAL A 531 -14.25 -28.27 -13.28
N ILE A 532 -13.11 -28.28 -12.59
CA ILE A 532 -12.96 -28.82 -11.24
C ILE A 532 -13.36 -27.71 -10.27
N THR A 533 -14.37 -27.98 -9.44
CA THR A 533 -14.85 -27.05 -8.40
C THR A 533 -13.93 -27.05 -7.19
N LYS A 534 -13.52 -28.23 -6.73
CA LYS A 534 -12.60 -28.42 -5.60
C LYS A 534 -11.78 -29.70 -5.73
N ILE A 535 -10.67 -29.74 -4.99
CA ILE A 535 -9.82 -30.93 -4.80
C ILE A 535 -9.84 -31.31 -3.32
N ALA A 536 -10.02 -32.60 -3.01
CA ALA A 536 -9.84 -33.12 -1.66
C ALA A 536 -8.59 -34.00 -1.56
N PHE A 537 -7.81 -33.77 -0.52
CA PHE A 537 -6.68 -34.61 -0.11
C PHE A 537 -7.17 -35.51 1.02
N ILE A 538 -7.25 -36.81 0.76
CA ILE A 538 -7.90 -37.79 1.63
C ILE A 538 -6.88 -38.81 2.09
N LYS A 539 -6.88 -39.13 3.38
CA LYS A 539 -6.17 -40.27 3.96
C LYS A 539 -7.03 -41.52 3.78
N PRO A 540 -6.70 -42.46 2.87
CA PRO A 540 -7.61 -43.56 2.52
C PRO A 540 -7.80 -44.54 3.68
N ASP A 541 -6.71 -44.87 4.38
CA ASP A 541 -6.73 -45.67 5.61
C ASP A 541 -6.22 -44.83 6.79
N PRO A 542 -7.09 -44.44 7.74
CA PRO A 542 -6.69 -43.70 8.95
C PRO A 542 -5.69 -44.43 9.85
N ASN A 543 -5.50 -45.74 9.67
CA ASN A 543 -4.55 -46.57 10.42
C ASN A 543 -3.19 -46.72 9.73
N ASP A 544 -3.05 -46.24 8.48
CA ASP A 544 -1.77 -46.25 7.77
C ASP A 544 -0.75 -45.40 8.53
N ILE A 545 0.48 -45.90 8.61
CA ILE A 545 1.53 -45.30 9.42
C ILE A 545 2.13 -44.05 8.78
N VAL A 546 1.99 -43.93 7.45
CA VAL A 546 2.54 -42.80 6.70
C VAL A 546 1.74 -41.55 7.02
N ALA A 547 2.43 -40.48 7.41
CA ALA A 547 1.85 -39.15 7.56
C ALA A 547 2.20 -38.31 6.32
N PRO A 548 1.33 -38.25 5.29
CA PRO A 548 1.66 -37.59 4.02
C PRO A 548 1.66 -36.07 4.19
N ILE A 549 2.60 -35.40 3.52
CA ILE A 549 2.74 -33.95 3.52
C ILE A 549 2.55 -33.40 2.11
N VAL A 550 1.69 -32.40 1.98
CA VAL A 550 1.46 -31.60 0.78
C VAL A 550 1.96 -30.19 1.06
N THR A 551 2.96 -29.76 0.29
CA THR A 551 3.62 -28.46 0.46
C THR A 551 2.91 -27.37 -0.34
N ALA A 552 2.65 -27.61 -1.63
CA ALA A 552 1.99 -26.66 -2.51
C ALA A 552 1.37 -27.38 -3.72
N VAL A 553 0.31 -26.81 -4.29
CA VAL A 553 -0.37 -27.35 -5.47
C VAL A 553 -0.59 -26.26 -6.50
N THR A 554 -0.40 -26.58 -7.77
CA THR A 554 -0.63 -25.69 -8.91
C THR A 554 -1.39 -26.43 -10.00
N VAL A 555 -2.46 -25.84 -10.49
CA VAL A 555 -3.26 -26.38 -11.61
C VAL A 555 -2.76 -25.79 -12.92
N GLU A 556 -2.36 -26.63 -13.88
CA GLU A 556 -2.14 -26.24 -15.27
C GLU A 556 -3.47 -26.30 -16.02
N THR A 557 -3.95 -25.15 -16.51
CA THR A 557 -5.15 -25.09 -17.35
C THR A 557 -4.84 -25.58 -18.77
N PRO A 558 -5.82 -26.12 -19.52
CA PRO A 558 -5.66 -26.58 -20.91
C PRO A 558 -5.02 -25.59 -21.87
#